data_AF-A0A1B3BCJ7-F1
#
_entry.id   AF-A0A1B3BCJ7-F1
#
_cell.length_a   1.000
_cell.length_b   1.000
_cell.length_c   1.000
_cell.angle_alpha   90.00
_cell.angle_beta   90.00
_cell.angle_gamma   90.00
#
_symmetry.space_group_name_H-M   'P 1'
#
loop_
_entity.id
_entity.type
_entity.pdbx_description
1 polymer ?
#
loop_
_entity_poly.entity_id
_entity_poly.type
_entity_poly.pdbx_seq_one_letter_code
_entity_poly.pdbx_strand_id
1 'polypeptide(L)'
;MYKFRYAVALLIPFLLVACGGNTPESFGETVFSHLKSNNDEELLDLTANKDDYFALIAERNKTSEEQVNPTPADVERLTRKNQRKVKKGINDIIAYGKMNGGWDDALLVDVEVKQSEKSPSEADVYLRVQISDKHYRVLFDDLAKSERGWVMTDNPRWIGLVYDPQYDTLIGKELTINANGGFLSCKTAKDLGYAQIMAKADPEAVMKMIDDKRCMLVKMESGMTATIEELGDYHSDNVNDPSRYPFSYVKVKFEHDGQQYSQWILSDRVKSIQ
;
A
#
# COMPACT_ATOMS: atom_id res chain seq x y z
N MET A 1 -25.57 62.71 11.71
CA MET A 1 -24.92 62.67 10.37
C MET A 1 -23.69 61.78 10.45
N TYR A 2 -23.44 61.03 9.38
CA TYR A 2 -22.83 59.69 9.36
C TYR A 2 -21.33 59.62 9.68
N LYS A 3 -20.96 58.58 10.45
CA LYS A 3 -19.60 58.07 10.64
C LYS A 3 -19.15 57.35 9.36
N PHE A 4 -17.99 57.70 8.79
CA PHE A 4 -17.31 56.86 7.81
C PHE A 4 -15.99 56.37 8.40
N ARG A 5 -15.97 55.09 8.79
CA ARG A 5 -14.76 54.32 9.07
C ARG A 5 -14.29 53.75 7.73
N TYR A 6 -13.11 54.15 7.26
CA TYR A 6 -12.45 53.45 6.17
C TYR A 6 -11.83 52.16 6.71
N ALA A 7 -12.54 51.06 6.53
CA ALA A 7 -11.92 49.74 6.57
C ALA A 7 -11.24 49.53 5.21
N VAL A 8 -9.92 49.69 5.17
CA VAL A 8 -9.12 49.23 4.04
C VAL A 8 -9.00 47.71 4.19
N ALA A 9 -9.91 46.99 3.56
CA ALA A 9 -9.77 45.55 3.36
C ALA A 9 -8.64 45.34 2.33
N LEU A 10 -7.45 45.01 2.83
CA LEU A 10 -6.37 44.52 1.99
C LEU A 10 -6.80 43.15 1.45
N LEU A 11 -7.34 43.12 0.24
CA LEU A 11 -7.48 41.90 -0.56
C LEU A 11 -6.06 41.45 -0.93
N ILE A 12 -5.48 40.56 -0.13
CA ILE A 12 -4.34 39.77 -0.55
C ILE A 12 -4.91 38.72 -1.52
N PRO A 13 -4.59 38.76 -2.83
CA PRO A 13 -4.88 37.62 -3.67
C PRO A 13 -3.97 36.50 -3.18
N PHE A 14 -4.55 35.52 -2.47
CA PHE A 14 -3.92 34.22 -2.32
C PHE A 14 -3.76 33.68 -3.74
N LEU A 15 -2.55 33.85 -4.29
CA LEU A 15 -2.04 32.96 -5.32
C LEU A 15 -2.03 31.57 -4.67
N LEU A 16 -3.14 30.85 -4.86
CA LEU A 16 -3.26 29.41 -4.60
C LEU A 16 -2.33 28.70 -5.60
N VAL A 17 -1.04 28.83 -5.36
CA VAL A 17 -0.08 27.88 -5.90
C VAL A 17 -0.32 26.66 -5.04
N ALA A 18 -1.07 25.69 -5.57
CA ALA A 18 -1.18 24.38 -4.97
C ALA A 18 0.25 23.85 -4.79
N CYS A 19 0.80 23.98 -3.58
CA CYS A 19 2.13 23.51 -3.25
C CYS A 19 2.00 22.00 -3.03
N GLY A 20 2.06 21.22 -4.10
CA GLY A 20 2.10 19.74 -4.04
C GLY A 20 3.40 19.19 -3.41
N GLY A 21 4.02 19.94 -2.51
CA GLY A 21 5.30 19.60 -1.90
C GLY A 21 6.50 19.74 -2.85
N ASN A 22 7.68 19.93 -2.28
CA ASN A 22 8.94 19.95 -3.04
C ASN A 22 9.49 18.54 -3.28
N THR A 23 9.06 17.56 -2.45
CA THR A 23 9.43 16.13 -2.51
C THR A 23 8.16 15.26 -2.54
N PRO A 24 8.23 14.01 -3.06
CA PRO A 24 7.10 13.09 -3.04
C PRO A 24 6.58 12.79 -1.62
N GLU A 25 7.46 12.80 -0.62
CA GLU A 25 7.07 12.63 0.78
C GLU A 25 6.18 13.80 1.24
N SER A 26 6.62 15.04 0.98
CA SER A 26 5.84 16.23 1.32
C SER A 26 4.51 16.32 0.56
N PHE A 27 4.42 15.74 -0.64
CA PHE A 27 3.16 15.54 -1.34
C PHE A 27 2.23 14.61 -0.54
N GLY A 28 2.76 13.46 -0.10
CA GLY A 28 2.01 12.50 0.70
C GLY A 28 1.46 13.09 2.02
N GLU A 29 2.29 13.86 2.72
CA GLU A 29 1.89 14.61 3.92
C GLU A 29 0.78 15.63 3.63
N THR A 30 0.89 16.36 2.51
CA THR A 30 -0.09 17.37 2.09
C THR A 30 -1.43 16.71 1.77
N VAL A 31 -1.42 15.63 1.00
CA VAL A 31 -2.63 14.84 0.70
C VAL A 31 -3.27 14.33 1.98
N PHE A 32 -2.49 13.77 2.91
CA PHE A 32 -3.01 13.31 4.19
C PHE A 32 -3.67 14.45 4.99
N SER A 33 -3.05 15.63 5.02
CA SER A 33 -3.60 16.81 5.68
C SER A 33 -4.95 17.23 5.08
N HIS A 34 -5.09 17.21 3.76
CA HIS A 34 -6.35 17.53 3.10
C HIS A 34 -7.43 16.45 3.32
N LEU A 35 -7.06 15.17 3.33
CA LEU A 35 -7.97 14.08 3.70
C LEU A 35 -8.51 14.28 5.13
N LYS A 36 -7.63 14.61 6.09
CA LYS A 36 -7.99 14.84 7.50
C LYS A 36 -8.87 16.08 7.70
N SER A 37 -8.70 17.10 6.88
CA SER A 37 -9.51 18.33 6.94
C SER A 37 -10.78 18.28 6.08
N ASN A 38 -11.07 17.14 5.44
CA ASN A 38 -12.17 16.96 4.49
C ASN A 38 -12.17 18.04 3.39
N ASN A 39 -10.98 18.43 2.91
CA ASN A 39 -10.80 19.46 1.90
C ASN A 39 -10.65 18.84 0.50
N ASP A 40 -11.78 18.37 -0.04
CA ASP A 40 -11.84 17.67 -1.31
C ASP A 40 -11.40 18.54 -2.50
N GLU A 41 -11.60 19.87 -2.42
CA GLU A 41 -11.19 20.81 -3.48
C GLU A 41 -9.66 20.90 -3.58
N GLU A 42 -8.97 21.12 -2.44
CA GLU A 42 -7.51 21.16 -2.41
C GLU A 42 -6.88 19.81 -2.80
N LEU A 43 -7.51 18.69 -2.44
CA LEU A 43 -7.08 17.36 -2.91
C LEU A 43 -7.12 17.24 -4.43
N LEU A 44 -8.15 17.80 -5.06
CA LEU A 44 -8.30 17.76 -6.52
C LEU A 44 -7.34 18.72 -7.23
N ASP A 45 -6.96 19.82 -6.59
CA ASP A 45 -6.00 20.81 -7.12
C ASP A 45 -4.56 20.27 -7.22
N LEU A 46 -4.27 19.20 -6.49
CA LEU A 46 -3.06 18.38 -6.61
C LEU A 46 -3.06 17.47 -7.86
N THR A 47 -4.13 17.47 -8.65
CA THR A 47 -4.17 16.75 -9.94
C THR A 47 -3.46 17.55 -11.03
N ALA A 48 -2.77 16.86 -11.94
CA ALA A 48 -2.16 17.50 -13.10
C ALA A 48 -3.22 18.22 -13.97
N ASN A 49 -2.95 19.48 -14.26
CA ASN A 49 -3.74 20.32 -15.14
C ASN A 49 -3.13 20.34 -16.56
N LYS A 50 -3.71 21.15 -17.46
CA LYS A 50 -3.30 21.21 -18.87
C LYS A 50 -1.83 21.65 -19.03
N ASP A 51 -1.40 22.63 -18.25
CA ASP A 51 -0.06 23.20 -18.33
C ASP A 51 0.98 22.20 -17.79
N ASP A 52 0.63 21.46 -16.73
CA ASP A 52 1.47 20.36 -16.24
C ASP A 52 1.68 19.31 -17.35
N TYR A 53 0.63 18.90 -18.06
CA TYR A 53 0.77 17.92 -19.15
C TYR A 53 1.62 18.45 -20.31
N PHE A 54 1.50 19.73 -20.66
CA PHE A 54 2.39 20.30 -21.68
C PHE A 54 3.85 20.30 -21.23
N ALA A 55 4.12 20.68 -19.98
CA ALA A 55 5.47 20.67 -19.42
C ALA A 55 6.04 19.23 -19.37
N LEU A 56 5.26 18.25 -18.92
CA LEU A 56 5.66 16.85 -18.85
C LEU A 56 5.94 16.26 -20.23
N ILE A 57 5.13 16.58 -21.25
CA ILE A 57 5.36 16.12 -22.63
C ILE A 57 6.60 16.79 -23.23
N ALA A 58 6.79 18.09 -22.99
CA ALA A 58 7.98 18.79 -23.43
C ALA A 58 9.25 18.20 -22.79
N GLU A 59 9.21 17.86 -21.51
CA GLU A 59 10.33 17.23 -20.82
C GLU A 59 10.62 15.82 -21.35
N ARG A 60 9.58 14.99 -21.52
CA ARG A 60 9.71 13.67 -22.15
C ARG A 60 10.34 13.75 -23.54
N ASN A 61 9.96 14.72 -24.36
CA ASN A 61 10.50 14.90 -25.71
C ASN A 61 12.00 15.25 -25.73
N LYS A 62 12.55 15.77 -24.64
CA LYS A 62 14.00 16.03 -24.54
C LYS A 62 14.81 14.74 -24.39
N THR A 63 14.22 13.70 -23.81
CA THR A 63 14.91 12.46 -23.44
C THR A 63 14.48 11.24 -24.26
N SER A 64 13.35 11.33 -24.98
CA SER A 64 12.82 10.24 -25.79
C SER A 64 13.26 10.30 -27.26
N GLU A 65 13.55 9.14 -27.86
CA GLU A 65 13.80 9.01 -29.29
C GLU A 65 12.54 9.27 -30.14
N GLU A 66 11.35 9.06 -29.56
CA GLU A 66 10.06 9.33 -30.18
C GLU A 66 9.48 10.65 -29.63
N GLN A 67 9.52 11.70 -30.45
CA GLN A 67 8.95 12.99 -30.08
C GLN A 67 7.44 13.01 -30.29
N VAL A 68 6.69 13.36 -29.24
CA VAL A 68 5.23 13.49 -29.26
C VAL A 68 4.85 14.96 -29.32
N ASN A 69 4.18 15.39 -30.39
CA ASN A 69 3.66 16.76 -30.54
C ASN A 69 2.13 16.75 -30.51
N PRO A 70 1.51 16.69 -29.31
CA PRO A 70 0.05 16.62 -29.19
C PRO A 70 -0.59 17.95 -29.58
N THR A 71 -1.79 17.89 -30.14
CA THR A 71 -2.57 19.12 -30.31
C THR A 71 -3.09 19.61 -28.95
N PRO A 72 -3.42 20.91 -28.78
CA PRO A 72 -4.04 21.39 -27.55
C PRO A 72 -5.34 20.66 -27.18
N ALA A 73 -6.07 20.15 -28.17
CA ALA A 73 -7.28 19.37 -27.97
C ALA A 73 -6.98 17.95 -27.43
N ASP A 74 -5.86 17.34 -27.87
CA ASP A 74 -5.42 16.04 -27.35
C ASP A 74 -5.04 16.14 -25.87
N VAL A 75 -4.30 17.20 -25.50
CA VAL A 75 -3.92 17.46 -24.12
C VAL A 75 -5.17 17.74 -23.27
N GLU A 76 -6.10 18.58 -23.74
CA GLU A 76 -7.33 18.86 -23.00
C GLU A 76 -8.18 17.59 -22.77
N ARG A 77 -8.27 16.71 -23.76
CA ARG A 77 -8.96 15.42 -23.63
C ARG A 77 -8.26 14.52 -22.61
N LEU A 78 -6.93 14.46 -22.64
CA LEU A 78 -6.13 13.69 -21.68
C LEU A 78 -6.32 14.21 -20.25
N THR A 79 -6.16 15.52 -20.04
CA THR A 79 -6.34 16.17 -18.74
C THR A 79 -7.72 15.86 -18.17
N ARG A 80 -8.80 16.07 -18.94
CA ARG A 80 -10.17 15.78 -18.47
C ARG A 80 -10.38 14.30 -18.13
N LYS A 81 -9.80 13.39 -18.91
CA LYS A 81 -9.88 11.94 -18.64
C LYS A 81 -9.21 11.60 -17.31
N ASN A 82 -8.00 12.12 -17.07
CA ASN A 82 -7.24 11.82 -15.87
C ASN A 82 -7.83 12.50 -14.63
N GLN A 83 -8.28 13.75 -14.73
CA GLN A 83 -9.02 14.41 -13.64
C GLN A 83 -10.26 13.63 -13.20
N ARG A 84 -11.02 13.04 -14.15
CA ARG A 84 -12.17 12.19 -13.80
C ARG A 84 -11.76 10.91 -13.07
N LYS A 85 -10.66 10.28 -13.49
CA LYS A 85 -10.11 9.10 -12.81
C LYS A 85 -9.67 9.46 -11.40
N VAL A 86 -8.81 10.47 -11.27
CA VAL A 86 -8.26 10.93 -9.98
C VAL A 86 -9.37 11.29 -9.02
N LYS A 87 -10.37 12.07 -9.48
CA LYS A 87 -11.55 12.40 -8.68
C LYS A 87 -12.29 11.17 -8.18
N LYS A 88 -12.46 10.15 -9.03
CA LYS A 88 -13.07 8.90 -8.61
C LYS A 88 -12.22 8.21 -7.53
N GLY A 89 -10.92 8.05 -7.75
CA GLY A 89 -10.02 7.41 -6.78
C GLY A 89 -9.99 8.13 -5.42
N ILE A 90 -9.92 9.47 -5.42
CA ILE A 90 -9.99 10.28 -4.20
C ILE A 90 -11.33 10.07 -3.49
N ASN A 91 -12.45 10.11 -4.20
CA ASN A 91 -13.76 9.86 -3.61
C ASN A 91 -13.85 8.46 -2.99
N ASP A 92 -13.30 7.45 -3.66
CA ASP A 92 -13.25 6.07 -3.12
C ASP A 92 -12.41 6.02 -1.84
N ILE A 93 -11.23 6.65 -1.82
CA ILE A 93 -10.36 6.77 -0.63
C ILE A 93 -11.10 7.46 0.52
N ILE A 94 -11.76 8.58 0.26
CA ILE A 94 -12.54 9.32 1.26
C ILE A 94 -13.64 8.42 1.83
N ALA A 95 -14.41 7.75 0.96
CA ALA A 95 -15.49 6.87 1.36
C ALA A 95 -14.99 5.69 2.21
N TYR A 96 -13.91 5.03 1.80
CA TYR A 96 -13.35 3.92 2.57
C TYR A 96 -12.79 4.36 3.93
N GLY A 97 -12.10 5.50 4.00
CA GLY A 97 -11.66 6.02 5.30
C GLY A 97 -12.84 6.33 6.23
N LYS A 98 -13.93 6.91 5.72
CA LYS A 98 -15.18 7.12 6.47
C LYS A 98 -15.80 5.81 6.97
N MET A 99 -15.81 4.77 6.15
CA MET A 99 -16.33 3.45 6.54
C MET A 99 -15.49 2.76 7.62
N ASN A 100 -14.20 3.12 7.76
CA ASN A 100 -13.26 2.46 8.67
C ASN A 100 -12.96 3.27 9.95
N GLY A 101 -13.70 4.34 10.23
CA GLY A 101 -13.57 5.14 11.46
C GLY A 101 -13.42 6.64 11.24
N GLY A 102 -13.30 7.10 9.99
CA GLY A 102 -13.20 8.52 9.65
C GLY A 102 -11.76 9.02 9.54
N TRP A 103 -11.60 10.17 8.88
CA TRP A 103 -10.30 10.82 8.67
C TRP A 103 -9.92 11.78 9.79
N ASP A 104 -10.90 12.27 10.55
CA ASP A 104 -10.71 13.31 11.57
C ASP A 104 -9.72 12.90 12.67
N ASP A 105 -9.76 11.62 13.07
CA ASP A 105 -8.85 11.03 14.07
C ASP A 105 -7.75 10.17 13.45
N ALA A 106 -7.65 10.12 12.11
CA ALA A 106 -6.62 9.35 11.44
C ALA A 106 -5.22 9.91 11.75
N LEU A 107 -4.23 9.02 11.79
CA LEU A 107 -2.81 9.34 11.94
C LEU A 107 -2.04 8.88 10.71
N LEU A 108 -1.09 9.71 10.27
CA LEU A 108 -0.13 9.31 9.26
C LEU A 108 1.00 8.56 9.98
N VAL A 109 1.12 7.26 9.69
CA VAL A 109 2.13 6.40 10.30
C VAL A 109 3.44 6.49 9.52
N ASP A 110 3.36 6.46 8.20
CA ASP A 110 4.52 6.44 7.31
C ASP A 110 4.16 6.90 5.90
N VAL A 111 5.15 7.42 5.18
CA VAL A 111 5.08 7.77 3.75
C VAL A 111 6.20 7.04 3.03
N GLU A 112 5.86 5.97 2.32
CA GLU A 112 6.81 5.18 1.53
C GLU A 112 6.80 5.69 0.08
N VAL A 113 7.99 6.03 -0.42
CA VAL A 113 8.17 6.54 -1.79
C VAL A 113 8.93 5.53 -2.63
N LYS A 114 8.38 5.20 -3.81
CA LYS A 114 9.07 4.41 -4.84
C LYS A 114 9.34 5.30 -6.03
N GLN A 115 10.57 5.80 -6.11
CA GLN A 115 11.03 6.57 -7.26
C GLN A 115 11.11 5.67 -8.50
N SER A 116 10.64 6.16 -9.64
CA SER A 116 10.81 5.48 -10.93
C SER A 116 12.29 5.38 -11.29
N GLU A 117 12.75 4.17 -11.61
CA GLU A 117 14.13 3.93 -12.09
C GLU A 117 14.40 4.64 -13.42
N LYS A 118 13.34 4.92 -14.20
CA LYS A 118 13.44 5.54 -15.53
C LYS A 118 13.40 7.06 -15.47
N SER A 119 12.81 7.64 -14.44
CA SER A 119 12.60 9.09 -14.34
C SER A 119 12.61 9.55 -12.87
N PRO A 120 13.57 10.37 -12.44
CA PRO A 120 13.56 10.96 -11.09
C PRO A 120 12.43 12.00 -10.90
N SER A 121 11.70 12.32 -11.96
CA SER A 121 10.51 13.18 -11.93
C SER A 121 9.22 12.38 -11.79
N GLU A 122 9.28 11.06 -11.64
CA GLU A 122 8.12 10.17 -11.49
C GLU A 122 8.26 9.29 -10.25
N ALA A 123 7.22 9.18 -9.42
CA ALA A 123 7.25 8.37 -8.21
C ALA A 123 5.86 7.82 -7.85
N ASP A 124 5.84 6.68 -7.18
CA ASP A 124 4.67 6.21 -6.45
C ASP A 124 4.81 6.60 -4.98
N VAL A 125 3.72 7.09 -4.39
CA VAL A 125 3.65 7.41 -2.96
C VAL A 125 2.63 6.51 -2.28
N TYR A 126 3.06 5.81 -1.24
CA TYR A 126 2.19 5.01 -0.40
C TYR A 126 2.05 5.67 0.97
N LEU A 127 0.82 5.97 1.36
CA LEU A 127 0.52 6.39 2.72
C LEU A 127 0.18 5.16 3.55
N ARG A 128 0.82 5.02 4.70
CA ARG A 128 0.35 4.14 5.78
C ARG A 128 -0.40 5.02 6.77
N VAL A 129 -1.71 4.79 6.87
CA VAL A 129 -2.59 5.57 7.75
C VAL A 129 -3.17 4.68 8.82
N GLN A 130 -3.16 5.14 10.06
CA GLN A 130 -3.87 4.52 11.16
C GLN A 130 -5.24 5.16 11.28
N ILE A 131 -6.29 4.36 11.27
CA ILE A 131 -7.65 4.78 11.57
C ILE A 131 -8.16 3.90 12.69
N SER A 132 -8.54 4.52 13.81
CA SER A 132 -8.73 3.82 15.09
C SER A 132 -7.44 3.09 15.51
N ASP A 133 -7.46 1.77 15.54
CA ASP A 133 -6.35 0.89 15.93
C ASP A 133 -5.77 0.10 14.73
N LYS A 134 -6.34 0.26 13.54
CA LYS A 134 -5.97 -0.48 12.33
C LYS A 134 -5.13 0.37 11.40
N HIS A 135 -4.19 -0.26 10.69
CA HIS A 135 -3.40 0.43 9.66
C HIS A 135 -3.87 0.04 8.27
N TYR A 136 -4.03 1.05 7.43
CA TYR A 136 -4.43 0.94 6.04
C TYR A 136 -3.35 1.53 5.14
N ARG A 137 -3.33 1.06 3.89
CA ARG A 137 -2.43 1.56 2.85
C ARG A 137 -3.22 2.23 1.75
N VAL A 138 -2.75 3.39 1.32
CA VAL A 138 -3.29 4.16 0.19
C VAL A 138 -2.15 4.42 -0.78
N LEU A 139 -2.39 4.28 -2.08
CA LEU A 139 -1.42 4.48 -3.15
C LEU A 139 -1.81 5.69 -4.01
N PHE A 140 -0.85 6.56 -4.24
CA PHE A 140 -0.87 7.62 -5.25
C PHE A 140 0.13 7.21 -6.33
N ASP A 141 -0.42 6.68 -7.42
CA ASP A 141 0.29 6.02 -8.51
C ASP A 141 0.74 7.04 -9.55
N ASP A 142 1.94 6.85 -10.13
CA ASP A 142 2.47 7.67 -11.23
C ASP A 142 2.36 9.19 -10.94
N LEU A 143 2.85 9.64 -9.78
CA LEU A 143 3.01 11.07 -9.52
C LEU A 143 4.09 11.63 -10.43
N ALA A 144 3.92 12.87 -10.88
CA ALA A 144 4.92 13.56 -11.67
C ALA A 144 5.30 14.90 -11.04
N LYS A 145 6.58 15.28 -11.16
CA LYS A 145 7.07 16.59 -10.75
C LYS A 145 6.82 17.62 -11.84
N SER A 146 5.98 18.62 -11.55
CA SER A 146 5.73 19.79 -12.40
C SER A 146 6.29 21.07 -11.76
N GLU A 147 6.14 22.21 -12.44
CA GLU A 147 6.53 23.52 -11.90
C GLU A 147 5.76 23.91 -10.63
N ARG A 148 4.55 23.35 -10.43
CA ARG A 148 3.72 23.58 -9.23
C ARG A 148 4.11 22.70 -8.04
N GLY A 149 4.96 21.69 -8.26
CA GLY A 149 5.27 20.64 -7.29
C GLY A 149 4.91 19.25 -7.83
N TRP A 150 4.76 18.28 -6.93
CA TRP A 150 4.30 16.95 -7.33
C TRP A 150 2.79 16.96 -7.58
N VAL A 151 2.36 16.31 -8.67
CA VAL A 151 0.97 16.25 -9.09
C VAL A 151 0.56 14.82 -9.44
N MET A 152 -0.71 14.49 -9.21
CA MET A 152 -1.28 13.19 -9.61
C MET A 152 -1.51 13.17 -11.11
N THR A 153 -0.93 12.17 -11.79
CA THR A 153 -1.17 11.96 -13.22
C THR A 153 -2.01 10.71 -13.52
N ASP A 154 -2.11 9.77 -12.56
CA ASP A 154 -3.03 8.64 -12.63
C ASP A 154 -3.83 8.43 -11.33
N ASN A 155 -4.65 7.38 -11.32
CA ASN A 155 -5.68 7.14 -10.34
C ASN A 155 -5.12 6.70 -8.97
N PRO A 156 -5.36 7.46 -7.89
CA PRO A 156 -5.04 7.00 -6.54
C PRO A 156 -5.98 5.86 -6.12
N ARG A 157 -5.49 4.99 -5.22
CA ARG A 157 -6.14 3.73 -4.85
C ARG A 157 -6.09 3.49 -3.35
N TRP A 158 -7.23 3.11 -2.78
CA TRP A 158 -7.27 2.45 -1.48
C TRP A 158 -6.75 1.02 -1.64
N ILE A 159 -5.60 0.70 -1.05
CA ILE A 159 -5.03 -0.65 -1.13
C ILE A 159 -5.70 -1.57 -0.13
N GLY A 160 -6.04 -1.07 1.06
CA GLY A 160 -6.75 -1.84 2.07
C GLY A 160 -6.05 -1.90 3.41
N LEU A 161 -6.60 -2.77 4.26
CA LEU A 161 -6.09 -3.08 5.59
C LEU A 161 -4.73 -3.80 5.45
N VAL A 162 -3.73 -3.32 6.19
CA VAL A 162 -2.37 -3.90 6.21
C VAL A 162 -1.94 -4.35 7.60
N TYR A 163 -2.65 -3.94 8.65
CA TYR A 163 -2.44 -4.40 10.02
C TYR A 163 -3.72 -4.20 10.85
N ASP A 164 -4.06 -5.20 11.65
CA ASP A 164 -5.20 -5.19 12.56
C ASP A 164 -4.80 -5.84 13.89
N PRO A 165 -4.74 -5.07 14.99
CA PRO A 165 -4.17 -5.52 16.26
C PRO A 165 -4.96 -6.64 16.93
N GLN A 166 -6.21 -6.91 16.51
CA GLN A 166 -6.96 -8.06 17.03
C GLN A 166 -6.21 -9.39 16.79
N TYR A 167 -5.40 -9.47 15.73
CA TYR A 167 -4.65 -10.67 15.38
C TYR A 167 -3.33 -10.81 16.15
N ASP A 168 -2.85 -9.76 16.83
CA ASP A 168 -1.64 -9.84 17.67
C ASP A 168 -1.80 -10.87 18.80
N THR A 169 -3.05 -11.12 19.21
CA THR A 169 -3.41 -12.17 20.18
C THR A 169 -3.02 -13.59 19.73
N LEU A 170 -2.73 -13.79 18.44
CA LEU A 170 -2.26 -15.06 17.90
C LEU A 170 -0.75 -15.27 18.11
N ILE A 171 0.02 -14.20 18.28
CA ILE A 171 1.46 -14.30 18.52
C ILE A 171 1.70 -14.88 19.92
N GLY A 172 2.59 -15.87 20.01
CA GLY A 172 2.84 -16.64 21.22
C GLY A 172 1.80 -17.72 21.49
N LYS A 173 0.75 -17.85 20.67
CA LYS A 173 -0.24 -18.92 20.82
C LYS A 173 0.37 -20.27 20.44
N GLU A 174 0.29 -21.21 21.37
CA GLU A 174 0.60 -22.61 21.10
C GLU A 174 -0.46 -23.24 20.19
N LEU A 175 0.00 -23.95 19.17
CA LEU A 175 -0.81 -24.72 18.26
C LEU A 175 -0.87 -26.16 18.77
N THR A 176 -2.08 -26.67 19.01
CA THR A 176 -2.29 -28.11 19.22
C THR A 176 -1.76 -28.85 18.02
N ILE A 177 -0.97 -29.92 18.16
CA ILE A 177 -0.41 -30.65 17.03
C ILE A 177 -1.19 -31.95 16.79
N ASN A 178 -1.75 -32.11 15.59
CA ASN A 178 -2.25 -33.37 15.09
C ASN A 178 -1.12 -34.16 14.41
N ALA A 179 -0.72 -35.27 15.03
CA ALA A 179 0.42 -36.10 14.58
C ALA A 179 0.20 -36.82 13.23
N ASN A 180 -0.89 -36.54 12.52
CA ASN A 180 -1.23 -37.15 11.23
C ASN A 180 -1.10 -36.14 10.09
N GLY A 181 0.13 -35.78 9.74
CA GLY A 181 0.38 -34.93 8.58
C GLY A 181 1.82 -34.48 8.41
N GLY A 182 2.16 -34.09 7.18
CA GLY A 182 3.36 -33.34 6.88
C GLY A 182 3.02 -32.17 5.95
N PHE A 183 3.76 -31.08 6.07
CA PHE A 183 3.58 -29.90 5.23
C PHE A 183 4.92 -29.29 4.86
N LEU A 184 4.93 -28.57 3.73
CA LEU A 184 6.10 -27.80 3.33
C LEU A 184 6.16 -26.53 4.19
N SER A 185 7.35 -26.26 4.73
CA SER A 185 7.68 -25.00 5.39
C SER A 185 8.95 -24.43 4.76
N CYS A 186 9.16 -23.12 4.86
CA CYS A 186 10.35 -22.47 4.29
C CYS A 186 10.91 -21.38 5.20
N LYS A 187 12.20 -21.09 5.05
CA LYS A 187 12.90 -20.10 5.88
C LYS A 187 12.39 -18.68 5.69
N THR A 188 11.79 -18.41 4.53
CA THR A 188 11.19 -17.11 4.20
C THR A 188 9.79 -17.28 3.63
N ALA A 189 8.91 -16.29 3.86
CA ALA A 189 7.57 -16.27 3.27
C ALA A 189 7.61 -16.24 1.73
N LYS A 190 8.61 -15.54 1.15
CA LYS A 190 8.84 -15.49 -0.30
C LYS A 190 9.12 -16.87 -0.89
N ASP A 191 10.00 -17.63 -0.25
CA ASP A 191 10.32 -18.99 -0.69
C ASP A 191 9.09 -19.89 -0.60
N LEU A 192 8.29 -19.76 0.47
CA LEU A 192 7.06 -20.50 0.61
C LEU A 192 6.03 -20.15 -0.49
N GLY A 193 5.83 -18.87 -0.77
CA GLY A 193 4.94 -18.42 -1.84
C GLY A 193 5.39 -18.90 -3.22
N TYR A 194 6.70 -18.83 -3.51
CA TYR A 194 7.24 -19.40 -4.74
C TYR A 194 7.02 -20.92 -4.82
N ALA A 195 7.28 -21.65 -3.73
CA ALA A 195 7.05 -23.08 -3.68
C ALA A 195 5.58 -23.47 -3.89
N GLN A 196 4.62 -22.67 -3.41
CA GLN A 196 3.19 -22.91 -3.68
C GLN A 196 2.84 -22.81 -5.16
N ILE A 197 3.38 -21.81 -5.85
CA ILE A 197 3.18 -21.62 -7.29
C ILE A 197 3.81 -22.79 -8.05
N MET A 198 5.04 -23.14 -7.69
CA MET A 198 5.81 -24.19 -8.37
C MET A 198 5.31 -25.60 -8.09
N ALA A 199 4.70 -25.87 -6.93
CA ALA A 199 4.23 -27.22 -6.59
C ALA A 199 3.28 -27.85 -7.63
N LYS A 200 2.56 -27.03 -8.40
CA LYS A 200 1.71 -27.49 -9.52
C LYS A 200 2.38 -27.36 -10.88
N ALA A 201 3.22 -26.34 -11.06
CA ALA A 201 3.81 -26.02 -12.36
C ALA A 201 5.09 -26.81 -12.64
N ASP A 202 5.92 -27.00 -11.62
CA ASP A 202 7.24 -27.62 -11.68
C ASP A 202 7.66 -28.15 -10.28
N PRO A 203 7.30 -29.41 -9.97
CA PRO A 203 7.66 -30.04 -8.70
C PRO A 203 9.17 -30.20 -8.47
N GLU A 204 9.99 -30.27 -9.52
CA GLU A 204 11.45 -30.41 -9.40
C GLU A 204 12.06 -29.15 -8.80
N ALA A 205 11.53 -27.97 -9.15
CA ALA A 205 11.93 -26.72 -8.51
C ALA A 205 11.67 -26.72 -7.00
N VAL A 206 10.56 -27.33 -6.53
CA VAL A 206 10.28 -27.45 -5.10
C VAL A 206 11.26 -28.41 -4.42
N MET A 207 11.58 -29.54 -5.07
CA MET A 207 12.60 -30.47 -4.56
C MET A 207 13.97 -29.81 -4.44
N LYS A 208 14.37 -29.02 -5.44
CA LYS A 208 15.61 -28.24 -5.38
C LYS A 208 15.65 -27.27 -4.20
N MET A 209 14.52 -26.63 -3.87
CA MET A 209 14.44 -25.76 -2.68
C MET A 209 14.61 -26.54 -1.37
N ILE A 210 14.19 -27.80 -1.33
CA ILE A 210 14.42 -28.70 -0.20
C ILE A 210 15.89 -29.09 -0.12
N ASP A 211 16.50 -29.47 -1.23
CA ASP A 211 17.93 -29.82 -1.32
C ASP A 211 18.83 -28.64 -0.91
N ASP A 212 18.46 -27.43 -1.34
CA ASP A 212 19.12 -26.17 -0.97
C ASP A 212 18.83 -25.74 0.49
N LYS A 213 18.06 -26.53 1.25
CA LYS A 213 17.67 -26.25 2.65
C LYS A 213 16.96 -24.90 2.82
N ARG A 214 16.29 -24.41 1.77
CA ARG A 214 15.44 -23.21 1.81
C ARG A 214 14.05 -23.56 2.32
N CYS A 215 13.57 -24.74 1.96
CA CYS A 215 12.35 -25.34 2.44
C CYS A 215 12.61 -26.71 3.05
N MET A 216 11.64 -27.22 3.80
CA MET A 216 11.67 -28.58 4.34
C MET A 216 10.26 -29.11 4.53
N LEU A 217 10.09 -30.41 4.37
CA LEU A 217 8.88 -31.11 4.76
C LEU A 217 8.93 -31.32 6.28
N VAL A 218 8.06 -30.62 6.98
CA VAL A 218 7.88 -30.80 8.42
C VAL A 218 6.91 -31.95 8.62
N LYS A 219 7.34 -32.97 9.36
CA LYS A 219 6.48 -34.06 9.81
C LYS A 219 6.11 -33.77 11.26
N MET A 220 4.81 -33.74 11.54
CA MET A 220 4.32 -33.53 12.90
C MET A 220 4.48 -34.83 13.69
N GLU A 221 5.07 -34.73 14.89
CA GLU A 221 5.38 -35.89 15.73
C GLU A 221 4.88 -35.68 17.17
N SER A 222 4.63 -36.77 17.88
CA SER A 222 4.19 -36.71 19.27
C SER A 222 5.25 -36.02 20.13
N GLY A 223 4.82 -35.08 20.98
CA GLY A 223 5.73 -34.32 21.85
C GLY A 223 6.41 -33.13 21.17
N MET A 224 6.15 -32.88 19.89
CA MET A 224 6.49 -31.61 19.27
C MET A 224 5.55 -30.51 19.81
N THR A 225 6.06 -29.30 19.96
CA THR A 225 5.26 -28.10 20.21
C THR A 225 5.45 -27.11 19.08
N ALA A 226 4.43 -26.31 18.81
CA ALA A 226 4.42 -25.33 17.73
C ALA A 226 3.83 -24.02 18.28
N THR A 227 4.56 -22.92 18.14
CA THR A 227 4.13 -21.60 18.62
C THR A 227 4.20 -20.59 17.49
N ILE A 228 3.16 -19.78 17.30
CA ILE A 228 3.20 -18.69 16.32
C ILE A 228 4.17 -17.62 16.82
N GLU A 229 5.20 -17.29 16.03
CA GLU A 229 6.15 -16.21 16.34
C GLU A 229 5.82 -14.92 15.60
N GLU A 230 5.29 -15.02 14.38
CA GLU A 230 5.16 -13.88 13.48
C GLU A 230 3.99 -14.10 12.51
N LEU A 231 3.26 -13.03 12.19
CA LEU A 231 2.20 -13.03 11.18
C LEU A 231 2.75 -12.48 9.86
N GLY A 232 2.37 -13.09 8.75
CA GLY A 232 2.75 -12.60 7.42
C GLY A 232 1.96 -11.38 6.99
N ASP A 233 2.25 -10.90 5.79
CA ASP A 233 1.57 -9.75 5.19
C ASP A 233 0.06 -9.98 5.09
N TYR A 234 -0.70 -8.93 5.40
CA TYR A 234 -2.15 -8.91 5.29
C TYR A 234 -2.57 -9.05 3.82
N HIS A 235 -3.49 -9.96 3.51
CA HIS A 235 -4.17 -10.03 2.21
C HIS A 235 -5.68 -10.02 2.47
N SER A 236 -6.37 -9.03 1.93
CA SER A 236 -7.77 -8.74 2.27
C SER A 236 -8.79 -9.58 1.50
N ASP A 237 -8.35 -10.63 0.79
CA ASP A 237 -9.16 -11.29 -0.23
C ASP A 237 -10.41 -12.00 0.35
N ASN A 238 -10.57 -12.10 1.67
CA ASN A 238 -11.80 -12.63 2.31
C ASN A 238 -12.05 -12.05 3.71
N VAL A 239 -12.40 -10.76 3.81
CA VAL A 239 -12.77 -10.09 5.08
C VAL A 239 -14.01 -10.72 5.77
N ASN A 240 -14.79 -11.55 5.06
CA ASN A 240 -16.07 -12.08 5.55
C ASN A 240 -16.04 -13.55 6.06
N ASP A 241 -14.89 -14.22 6.06
CA ASP A 241 -14.76 -15.56 6.65
C ASP A 241 -13.92 -15.47 7.94
N PRO A 242 -14.54 -15.35 9.13
CA PRO A 242 -13.83 -15.27 10.41
C PRO A 242 -13.03 -16.54 10.73
N SER A 243 -13.24 -17.62 9.98
CA SER A 243 -12.44 -18.83 10.10
C SER A 243 -11.13 -18.74 9.30
N ARG A 244 -10.96 -17.77 8.40
CA ARG A 244 -9.73 -17.60 7.62
C ARG A 244 -8.91 -16.47 8.22
N TYR A 245 -7.64 -16.78 8.46
CA TYR A 245 -6.67 -15.77 8.83
C TYR A 245 -6.42 -14.83 7.63
N PRO A 246 -6.39 -13.51 7.82
CA PRO A 246 -6.19 -12.54 6.74
C PRO A 246 -4.71 -12.36 6.37
N PHE A 247 -3.89 -13.38 6.61
CA PHE A 247 -2.48 -13.45 6.24
C PHE A 247 -2.26 -14.77 5.50
N SER A 248 -1.39 -14.78 4.49
CA SER A 248 -1.17 -15.99 3.66
C SER A 248 -0.23 -16.96 4.36
N TYR A 249 0.64 -16.40 5.19
CA TYR A 249 1.75 -17.09 5.83
C TYR A 249 1.79 -16.73 7.32
N VAL A 250 2.28 -17.66 8.13
CA VAL A 250 2.70 -17.41 9.51
C VAL A 250 4.03 -18.05 9.76
N LYS A 251 4.83 -17.44 10.63
CA LYS A 251 6.06 -18.04 11.12
C LYS A 251 5.78 -18.78 12.40
N VAL A 252 6.18 -20.03 12.44
CA VAL A 252 5.97 -20.93 13.57
C VAL A 252 7.31 -21.42 14.05
N LYS A 253 7.52 -21.32 15.37
CA LYS A 253 8.59 -22.00 16.09
C LYS A 253 8.14 -23.41 16.42
N PHE A 254 8.93 -24.38 15.98
CA PHE A 254 8.79 -25.76 16.35
C PHE A 254 9.83 -26.11 17.40
N GLU A 255 9.43 -26.88 18.39
CA GLU A 255 10.33 -27.47 19.38
C GLU A 255 10.05 -28.97 19.54
N HIS A 256 11.11 -29.77 19.47
CA HIS A 256 11.05 -31.22 19.68
C HIS A 256 12.38 -31.71 20.25
N ASP A 257 12.34 -32.49 21.33
CA ASP A 257 13.53 -33.04 22.01
C ASP A 257 14.64 -32.00 22.30
N GLY A 258 14.24 -30.78 22.67
CA GLY A 258 15.16 -29.66 22.97
C GLY A 258 15.76 -28.97 21.75
N GLN A 259 15.44 -29.41 20.52
CA GLN A 259 15.79 -28.71 19.29
C GLN A 259 14.71 -27.72 18.91
N GLN A 260 15.11 -26.50 18.54
CA GLN A 260 14.21 -25.42 18.14
C GLN A 260 14.54 -24.90 16.75
N TYR A 261 13.51 -24.66 15.93
CA TYR A 261 13.66 -24.00 14.64
C TYR A 261 12.38 -23.25 14.25
N SER A 262 12.52 -22.17 13.49
CA SER A 262 11.40 -21.36 13.03
C SER A 262 11.28 -21.39 11.52
N GLN A 263 10.06 -21.59 11.02
CA GLN A 263 9.79 -21.64 9.58
C GLN A 263 8.47 -20.94 9.27
N TRP A 264 8.38 -20.40 8.06
CA TRP A 264 7.13 -19.93 7.49
C TRP A 264 6.32 -21.12 7.00
N ILE A 265 5.03 -21.09 7.31
CA ILE A 265 4.02 -22.05 6.86
C ILE A 265 2.81 -21.29 6.33
N LEU A 266 1.94 -22.00 5.61
CA LEU A 266 0.68 -21.43 5.16
C LEU A 266 -0.27 -21.26 6.35
N SER A 267 -1.00 -20.15 6.37
CA SER A 267 -1.94 -19.86 7.46
C SER A 267 -3.09 -20.88 7.54
N ASP A 268 -3.50 -21.47 6.42
CA ASP A 268 -4.48 -22.55 6.39
C ASP A 268 -3.97 -23.83 7.06
N ARG A 269 -2.64 -24.02 7.14
CA ARG A 269 -2.02 -25.15 7.84
C ARG A 269 -2.02 -24.99 9.34
N VAL A 270 -2.22 -23.79 9.87
CA VAL A 270 -2.44 -23.58 11.31
C VAL A 270 -3.63 -24.41 11.79
N LYS A 271 -4.69 -24.51 10.97
CA LYS A 271 -5.85 -25.39 11.27
C LYS A 271 -5.56 -26.88 11.13
N SER A 272 -4.61 -27.26 10.27
CA SER A 272 -4.20 -28.67 10.14
C SER A 272 -3.21 -29.11 11.20
N ILE A 273 -2.59 -28.15 11.88
CA ILE A 273 -1.85 -28.38 13.11
C ILE A 273 -2.90 -28.61 14.22
N GLN A 274 -3.87 -27.70 14.40
CA GLN A 274 -4.98 -27.81 15.38
C GLN A 274 -5.84 -29.08 15.27
#